data_AF-A0A954FDU2-F1
#
_entry.id   AF-A0A954FDU2-F1
#
_cell.length_a   1.000
_cell.length_b   1.000
_cell.length_c   1.000
_cell.angle_alpha   90.00
_cell.angle_beta   90.00
_cell.angle_gamma   90.00
#
_symmetry.space_group_name_H-M   'P 1'
#
loop_
_entity.id
_entity.type
_entity.pdbx_description
1 polymer ?
#
loop_
_entity_poly.entity_id
_entity_poly.type
_entity_poly.pdbx_seq_one_letter_code
_entity_poly.pdbx_strand_id
1 'polypeptide(L)' 'MIANQSTVIKVSLLIPTLDQSGAEKQLSLLATSLPREEFEVQVIALTRGGPYETLLRQHEIPVTILNKRFRF' A
#
# COMPACT_ATOMS: atom_id res chain seq x y z
N MET A 1 -27.83 16.13 -18.21
CA MET A 1 -27.17 14.95 -17.61
C MET A 1 -26.02 15.47 -16.77
N ILE A 2 -26.11 15.38 -15.45
CA ILE A 2 -25.07 15.89 -14.55
C ILE A 2 -24.00 14.81 -14.53
N ALA A 3 -22.77 15.12 -14.96
CA ALA A 3 -21.66 14.20 -14.90
C ALA A 3 -21.44 13.81 -13.44
N ASN A 4 -21.67 12.55 -13.10
CA ASN A 4 -21.29 12.01 -11.81
C ASN A 4 -19.75 12.04 -11.79
N GLN A 5 -19.16 13.01 -11.10
CA GLN A 5 -17.72 13.04 -10.91
C GLN A 5 -17.37 11.91 -9.96
N SER A 6 -17.17 10.70 -10.51
CA SER A 6 -16.61 9.56 -9.79
C SER A 6 -15.24 9.98 -9.29
N THR A 7 -15.18 10.43 -8.04
CA THR A 7 -13.93 10.87 -7.44
C THR A 7 -13.24 9.63 -6.91
N VAL A 8 -12.15 9.22 -7.55
CA VAL A 8 -11.33 8.08 -7.10
C VAL A 8 -10.86 8.34 -5.67
N ILE A 9 -11.03 7.35 -4.79
CA ILE A 9 -10.63 7.41 -3.39
C ILE A 9 -9.12 7.16 -3.29
N LYS A 10 -8.38 8.14 -2.79
CA LYS A 10 -6.94 7.99 -2.54
C LYS A 10 -6.71 7.34 -1.17
N VAL A 11 -5.98 6.23 -1.14
CA VAL A 11 -5.71 5.44 0.07
C VAL A 11 -4.22 5.32 0.31
N SER A 12 -3.79 5.64 1.53
CA SER A 12 -2.41 5.42 1.99
C SER A 12 -2.41 4.36 3.08
N LEU A 13 -1.84 3.19 2.78
CA LEU A 13 -1.73 2.08 3.73
C LEU A 13 -0.38 2.14 4.44
N LEU A 14 -0.40 2.37 5.75
CA LEU A 14 0.79 2.53 6.58
C LEU A 14 1.08 1.24 7.36
N ILE A 15 2.34 0.79 7.36
CA ILE A 15 2.76 -0.43 8.07
C ILE A 15 4.17 -0.30 8.65
N PRO A 16 4.52 -0.97 9.78
CA PRO A 16 5.86 -0.86 10.34
C PRO A 16 6.99 -1.38 9.44
N THR A 17 6.76 -2.50 8.75
CA THR A 17 7.73 -3.18 7.87
C THR A 17 6.99 -3.83 6.69
N LEU A 18 7.74 -4.37 5.72
CA LEU A 18 7.22 -5.28 4.69
C LEU A 18 7.86 -6.68 4.79
N ASP A 19 8.24 -7.10 6.00
CA ASP A 19 8.79 -8.42 6.28
C ASP A 19 7.78 -9.55 6.05
N GLN A 20 8.23 -10.80 6.14
CA GLN A 20 7.39 -11.98 5.98
C GLN A 20 6.55 -12.28 7.24
N SER A 21 5.48 -11.53 7.44
CA SER A 21 4.54 -11.73 8.55
C SER A 21 3.08 -11.52 8.12
N GLY A 22 2.15 -11.82 9.04
CA GLY A 22 0.73 -11.90 8.74
C GLY A 22 0.10 -10.57 8.34
N ALA A 23 0.42 -9.49 9.05
CA ALA A 23 -0.15 -8.16 8.77
C ALA A 23 0.31 -7.63 7.40
N GLU A 24 1.60 -7.79 7.10
CA GLU A 24 2.22 -7.42 5.84
C GLU A 24 1.61 -8.20 4.67
N LYS A 25 1.35 -9.50 4.87
CA LYS A 25 0.63 -10.32 3.90
C LYS A 25 -0.76 -9.78 3.61
N GLN A 26 -1.55 -9.55 4.66
CA GLN A 26 -2.94 -9.10 4.53
C GLN A 26 -3.02 -7.71 3.90
N LEU A 27 -2.17 -6.77 4.33
CA LEU A 27 -2.08 -5.44 3.74
C LEU A 27 -1.71 -5.52 2.26
N SER A 28 -0.75 -6.37 1.90
CA SER A 28 -0.31 -6.48 0.51
C SER A 28 -1.42 -7.07 -0.37
N LEU A 29 -2.14 -8.09 0.11
CA LEU A 29 -3.30 -8.65 -0.59
C LEU A 29 -4.40 -7.60 -0.78
N LEU A 30 -4.71 -6.81 0.25
CA LEU A 30 -5.67 -5.72 0.15
C LEU A 30 -5.23 -4.68 -0.89
N ALA A 31 -3.99 -4.19 -0.79
CA ALA A 31 -3.45 -3.18 -1.68
C ALA A 31 -3.50 -3.60 -3.15
N THR A 32 -3.26 -4.88 -3.44
CA THR A 32 -3.24 -5.42 -4.81
C THR A 32 -4.62 -5.83 -5.34
N SER A 33 -5.67 -5.85 -4.51
CA SER A 33 -7.01 -6.34 -4.90
C SER A 33 -8.11 -5.27 -4.87
N LEU A 34 -7.83 -4.06 -4.39
CA LEU A 34 -8.79 -2.96 -4.46
C LEU A 34 -9.10 -2.58 -5.92
N PRO A 35 -10.38 -2.31 -6.27
CA PRO A 35 -10.77 -1.90 -7.63
C PRO A 35 -10.07 -0.59 -8.02
N ARG A 36 -9.32 -0.59 -9.14
CA ARG A 36 -8.50 0.56 -9.56
C ARG A 36 -9.33 1.73 -10.07
N GLU A 37 -10.56 1.46 -10.51
CA GLU A 37 -11.56 2.42 -10.94
C GLU A 37 -12.15 3.21 -9.76
N GLU A 38 -12.06 2.66 -8.54
CA GLU A 38 -12.56 3.27 -7.31
C GLU A 38 -11.44 3.77 -6.41
N PHE A 39 -10.26 3.13 -6.42
CA PHE A 39 -9.17 3.38 -5.48
C PHE A 39 -7.81 3.63 -6.13
N GLU A 40 -7.14 4.69 -5.68
CA GLU A 40 -5.73 4.96 -5.95
C GLU A 40 -4.93 4.67 -4.67
N VAL A 41 -4.24 3.52 -4.64
CA VAL A 41 -3.60 2.98 -3.44
C VAL A 41 -2.09 3.20 -3.47
N GLN A 42 -1.51 3.59 -2.34
CA GLN A 42 -0.07 3.53 -2.08
C GLN A 42 0.22 2.87 -0.73
N VAL A 43 1.42 2.30 -0.60
CA VAL A 43 1.91 1.68 0.64
C VAL A 43 3.11 2.45 1.18
N ILE A 44 3.11 2.67 2.49
CA ILE A 44 4.18 3.34 3.21
C ILE A 44 4.68 2.40 4.32
N ALA A 45 5.94 1.97 4.22
CA ALA A 45 6.62 1.23 5.28
C ALA A 45 7.42 2.18 6.17
N LEU A 46 7.24 2.09 7.49
CA LEU A 46 7.90 3.01 8.42
C LEU A 46 9.41 2.78 8.47
N THR A 47 9.86 1.53 8.60
CA THR A 47 11.26 1.24 8.98
C THR A 47 12.07 0.62 7.86
N ARG A 48 11.55 -0.39 7.17
CA ARG A 48 12.24 -1.11 6.09
C ARG A 48 11.25 -1.79 5.13
N GLY A 49 11.74 -2.12 3.93
CA GLY A 49 11.07 -3.00 2.99
C GLY A 49 11.16 -4.48 3.40
N GLY A 50 10.93 -5.38 2.45
CA GLY A 50 10.97 -6.82 2.68
C GLY A 50 10.32 -7.59 1.53
N PRO A 51 10.04 -8.89 1.68
CA PRO A 51 9.53 -9.73 0.59
C PRO A 51 8.24 -9.20 -0.07
N TYR A 52 7.37 -8.55 0.70
CA TYR A 52 6.12 -8.00 0.16
C TYR A 52 6.31 -6.69 -0.63
N GLU A 53 7.44 -6.00 -0.49
CA GLU A 53 7.76 -4.86 -1.37
C GLU A 53 7.80 -5.27 -2.83
N THR A 54 8.43 -6.40 -3.14
CA THR A 54 8.50 -6.93 -4.51
C THR A 54 7.11 -7.23 -5.06
N LEU A 55 6.25 -7.87 -4.26
CA LEU A 55 4.86 -8.15 -4.65
C LEU A 55 4.09 -6.87 -4.98
N LEU A 56 4.19 -5.85 -4.12
CA LEU A 56 3.54 -4.56 -4.31
C LEU A 56 4.02 -3.87 -5.58
N ARG A 57 5.34 -3.81 -5.81
CA ARG A 57 5.94 -3.21 -7.00
C ARG A 57 5.55 -3.95 -8.29
N GLN A 58 5.48 -5.28 -8.25
CA GLN A 58 5.03 -6.10 -9.38
C GLN A 58 3.57 -5.83 -9.76
N HIS A 59 2.74 -5.42 -8.80
CA HIS A 59 1.36 -4.99 -9.04
C HIS A 59 1.24 -3.48 -9.23
N GLU A 60 2.35 -2.78 -9.50
CA GLU A 60 2.39 -1.34 -9.76
C GLU A 60 1.83 -0.50 -8.61
N ILE A 61 1.90 -1.02 -7.37
CA ILE A 61 1.54 -0.25 -6.18
C ILE A 61 2.76 0.60 -5.77
N PRO A 62 2.62 1.94 -5.69
CA PRO A 62 3.68 2.80 -5.16
C PRO A 62 4.05 2.40 -3.74
N VAL A 63 5.35 2.20 -3.49
CA VAL A 63 5.89 1.88 -2.17
C VAL A 63 6.92 2.92 -1.75
N THR A 64 6.66 3.57 -0.60
CA THR A 64 7.60 4.48 0.07
C THR A 64 8.12 3.83 1.36
N ILE A 65 9.44 3.86 1.58
CA ILE A 65 10.06 3.39 2.83
C ILE A 65 10.64 4.60 3.56
N LEU A 66 10.09 4.93 4.73
CA LEU A 66 10.47 6.13 5.49
C LEU A 66 11.80 5.99 6.25
N ASN A 67 12.33 4.77 6.40
CA ASN A 67 13.59 4.51 7.13
C ASN A 67 13.61 5.06 8.57
N LYS A 68 12.47 5.04 9.26
CA LYS A 68 12.33 5.45 10.66
C LYS A 68 13.19 4.56 11.56
N ARG A 69 14.08 5.18 12.35
CA ARG A 69 15.05 4.46 13.19
C ARG A 69 14.55 4.10 14.58
N PHE A 70 13.54 4.80 15.10
CA PHE A 70 13.04 4.60 16.46
C PHE A 70 11.77 3.75 16.47
N ARG A 71 11.73 2.73 17.33
CA ARG A 71 10.52 1.94 17.61
C ARG A 71 9.77 2.58 18.78
N PHE A 72 8.51 2.93 18.56
CA PHE A 72 7.53 3.24 19.60
C PHE A 72 6.22 2.60 19.17
#